data_AF-A0A3C1SNE5-F1
#
_entry.id   AF-A0A3C1SNE5-F1
#
_cell.length_a   1.000
_cell.length_b   1.000
_cell.length_c   1.000
_cell.angle_alpha   90.00
_cell.angle_beta   90.00
_cell.angle_gamma   90.00
#
_symmetry.space_group_name_H-M   'P 1'
#
loop_
_entity.id
_entity.type
_entity.pdbx_description
1 polymer ?
#
loop_
_entity_poly.entity_id
_entity_poly.type
_entity_poly.pdbx_seq_one_letter_code
_entity_poly.pdbx_strand_id
1 'polypeptide(L)'
;MATYSEQMQDIFKRYEAAGMPIPAEPRAVAAWAIKNGLWRPKPADVHKLFADDLTRALREEYRTDDRGRRYRAKHAVRSTKDGKQISLWADMESAPHNHMKKAFVQRRKQIVGDCYQLQTDVDVYNETRAQHDPVQVLFDFTDDVAEIQALELRERAS
;
A
#
# COMPACT_ATOMS: atom_id res chain seq x y z
N MET A 1 -19.72 -26.39 -4.36
CA MET A 1 -19.82 -25.24 -3.43
C MET A 1 -19.88 -23.99 -4.27
N ALA A 2 -20.81 -23.08 -3.99
CA ALA A 2 -20.83 -21.78 -4.66
C ALA A 2 -19.52 -21.02 -4.36
N THR A 3 -18.98 -20.36 -5.37
CA THR A 3 -17.86 -19.43 -5.24
C THR A 3 -18.25 -18.24 -4.36
N TYR A 4 -17.25 -17.52 -3.83
CA TYR A 4 -17.52 -16.33 -3.03
C TYR A 4 -18.31 -15.27 -3.82
N SER A 5 -18.02 -15.11 -5.11
CA SER A 5 -18.73 -14.19 -6.00
C SER A 5 -20.20 -14.59 -6.17
N GLU A 6 -20.49 -15.87 -6.36
CA GLU A 6 -21.87 -16.38 -6.44
C GLU A 6 -22.62 -16.18 -5.12
N GLN A 7 -21.95 -16.32 -3.97
CA GLN A 7 -22.53 -16.02 -2.66
C GLN A 7 -22.88 -14.53 -2.53
N MET A 8 -22.04 -13.61 -3.00
CA MET A 8 -22.33 -12.16 -2.95
C MET A 8 -23.51 -11.80 -3.86
N GLN A 9 -23.58 -12.42 -5.05
CA GLN A 9 -24.70 -12.23 -5.98
C GLN A 9 -26.02 -12.75 -5.38
N ASP A 10 -26.01 -13.90 -4.70
CA ASP A 10 -27.19 -14.43 -4.00
C ASP A 10 -27.67 -13.50 -2.89
N ILE A 11 -26.75 -12.91 -2.11
CA ILE A 11 -27.09 -11.92 -1.08
C ILE A 11 -27.78 -10.70 -1.69
N PHE A 12 -27.27 -10.17 -2.81
CA PHE A 12 -27.88 -9.02 -3.49
C PHE A 12 -29.29 -9.35 -4.00
N LYS A 13 -29.48 -10.52 -4.63
CA LYS A 13 -30.80 -10.99 -5.07
C LYS A 13 -31.80 -11.10 -3.90
N ARG A 14 -31.35 -11.59 -2.74
CA ARG A 14 -32.19 -11.65 -1.53
C ARG A 14 -32.54 -10.27 -0.98
N TYR A 15 -31.61 -9.30 -1.08
CA TYR A 15 -31.86 -7.91 -0.69
C TYR A 15 -32.96 -7.28 -1.57
N GLU A 16 -32.91 -7.50 -2.89
CA GLU A 16 -33.95 -7.06 -3.84
C GLU A 16 -35.30 -7.75 -3.55
N ALA A 17 -35.29 -9.08 -3.39
CA ALA A 17 -36.50 -9.84 -3.09
C ALA A 17 -37.16 -9.46 -1.75
N ALA A 18 -36.38 -8.92 -0.80
CA ALA A 18 -36.87 -8.40 0.48
C ALA A 18 -37.49 -6.99 0.38
N GLY A 19 -37.55 -6.40 -0.82
CA GLY A 19 -38.14 -5.07 -1.04
C GLY A 19 -37.30 -3.93 -0.46
N MET A 20 -36.01 -4.15 -0.24
CA MET A 20 -35.11 -3.12 0.27
C MET A 20 -34.86 -2.03 -0.79
N PRO A 21 -34.52 -0.79 -0.40
CA PRO A 21 -34.34 0.31 -1.35
C PRO A 21 -33.29 0.03 -2.42
N ILE A 22 -33.67 0.27 -3.68
CA ILE A 22 -32.79 0.26 -4.85
C ILE A 22 -32.86 1.63 -5.57
N PRO A 23 -31.75 2.13 -6.16
CA PRO A 23 -30.40 1.56 -6.14
C PRO A 23 -29.80 1.55 -4.73
N ALA A 24 -28.99 0.53 -4.42
CA ALA A 24 -28.42 0.33 -3.09
C ALA A 24 -26.91 0.51 -3.11
N GLU A 25 -26.37 1.26 -2.15
CA GLU A 25 -24.94 1.22 -1.88
C GLU A 25 -24.54 -0.17 -1.34
N PRO A 26 -23.41 -0.75 -1.77
CA PRO A 26 -22.92 -2.03 -1.24
C PRO A 26 -22.82 -2.07 0.29
N ARG A 27 -22.55 -0.93 0.94
CA ARG A 27 -22.51 -0.82 2.41
C ARG A 27 -23.88 -1.06 3.05
N ALA A 28 -24.97 -0.56 2.46
CA ALA A 28 -26.33 -0.81 2.94
C ALA A 28 -26.72 -2.28 2.78
N VAL A 29 -26.37 -2.90 1.64
CA VAL A 29 -26.59 -4.34 1.39
C VAL A 29 -25.81 -5.18 2.40
N ALA A 30 -24.54 -4.85 2.65
CA ALA A 30 -23.71 -5.55 3.63
C ALA A 30 -24.27 -5.43 5.07
N ALA A 31 -24.70 -4.23 5.48
CA ALA A 31 -25.30 -4.02 6.80
C ALA A 31 -26.58 -4.83 6.98
N TRP A 32 -27.44 -4.87 5.96
CA TRP A 32 -28.65 -5.70 5.96
C TRP A 32 -28.32 -7.19 6.00
N ALA A 33 -27.36 -7.67 5.19
CA ALA A 33 -26.98 -9.07 5.14
C ALA A 33 -26.39 -9.57 6.48
N ILE A 34 -25.58 -8.75 7.14
CA ILE A 34 -25.05 -9.04 8.49
C ILE A 34 -26.18 -9.07 9.52
N LYS A 35 -27.07 -8.07 9.52
CA LYS A 35 -28.22 -7.99 10.44
C LYS A 35 -29.15 -9.20 10.31
N ASN A 36 -29.35 -9.70 9.09
CA ASN A 36 -30.19 -10.87 8.80
C ASN A 36 -29.43 -12.20 8.88
N GLY A 37 -28.15 -12.21 9.28
CA GLY A 37 -27.35 -13.42 9.42
C GLY A 37 -27.03 -14.16 8.12
N LEU A 38 -27.27 -13.53 6.96
CA LEU A 38 -27.00 -14.09 5.62
C LEU A 38 -25.50 -14.11 5.29
N TRP A 39 -24.74 -13.24 5.96
CA TRP A 39 -23.30 -13.19 5.84
C TRP A 39 -22.65 -12.91 7.20
N ARG A 40 -21.53 -13.57 7.46
CA ARG A 40 -20.64 -13.28 8.58
C ARG A 40 -19.21 -13.34 8.08
N PRO A 41 -18.33 -12.42 8.52
CA PRO A 41 -16.93 -12.50 8.17
C PRO A 41 -16.35 -13.80 8.74
N LYS A 42 -15.58 -14.54 7.94
CA LYS A 42 -14.85 -15.68 8.50
C LYS A 42 -13.76 -15.13 9.42
N PRO A 43 -13.38 -15.82 10.50
CA PRO A 43 -12.27 -15.37 11.37
C PRO A 43 -11.00 -15.01 10.58
N ALA A 44 -10.69 -15.77 9.52
CA ALA A 44 -9.58 -15.48 8.62
C ALA A 44 -9.71 -14.11 7.90
N ASP A 45 -10.92 -13.71 7.50
CA ASP A 45 -11.16 -12.42 6.83
C ASP A 45 -10.99 -11.26 7.82
N VAL A 46 -11.39 -11.45 9.08
CA VAL A 46 -11.17 -10.47 10.16
C VAL A 46 -9.68 -10.32 10.47
N HIS A 47 -8.94 -11.42 10.60
CA HIS A 47 -7.49 -11.37 10.82
C HIS A 47 -6.77 -10.69 9.66
N LYS A 48 -7.19 -10.95 8.42
CA LYS A 48 -6.61 -10.31 7.24
C LYS A 48 -6.88 -8.80 7.25
N LEU A 49 -8.12 -8.38 7.46
CA LEU A 49 -8.49 -6.97 7.55
C LEU A 49 -7.67 -6.24 8.63
N PHE A 50 -7.61 -6.83 9.82
CA PHE A 50 -6.82 -6.28 10.92
C PHE A 50 -5.32 -6.22 10.59
N ALA A 51 -4.75 -7.27 9.96
CA ALA A 51 -3.36 -7.28 9.57
C ALA A 51 -3.05 -6.21 8.50
N ASP A 52 -3.97 -5.96 7.57
CA ASP A 52 -3.83 -4.91 6.56
C ASP A 52 -3.87 -3.51 7.20
N ASP A 53 -4.78 -3.28 8.15
CA ASP A 53 -4.87 -2.01 8.89
C ASP A 53 -3.65 -1.79 9.80
N LEU A 54 -3.19 -2.82 10.50
CA LEU A 54 -1.97 -2.77 11.30
C LEU A 54 -0.76 -2.47 10.42
N THR A 55 -0.65 -3.13 9.27
CA THR A 55 0.43 -2.89 8.31
C THR A 55 0.43 -1.44 7.79
N ARG A 56 -0.75 -0.84 7.58
CA ARG A 56 -0.88 0.57 7.20
C ARG A 56 -0.39 1.49 8.33
N ALA A 57 -0.86 1.27 9.55
CA ALA A 57 -0.43 2.03 10.72
C ALA A 57 1.10 1.95 10.93
N LEU A 58 1.69 0.77 10.79
CA LEU A 58 3.15 0.58 10.92
C LEU A 58 3.94 1.37 9.85
N ARG A 59 3.40 1.53 8.63
CA ARG A 59 4.04 2.34 7.57
C ARG A 59 4.00 3.83 7.85
N GLU A 60 2.97 4.28 8.57
CA GLU A 60 2.67 5.68 8.85
C GLU A 60 3.28 6.17 10.16
N GLU A 61 3.91 5.28 10.94
CA GLU A 61 4.63 5.67 12.14
C GLU A 61 5.97 6.32 11.78
N TYR A 62 6.09 7.62 12.07
CA TYR A 62 7.34 8.37 11.97
C TYR A 62 7.78 8.84 13.35
N ARG A 63 9.09 8.87 13.56
CA ARG A 63 9.74 9.53 14.70
C ARG A 63 10.66 10.64 14.19
N THR A 64 11.05 11.51 15.10
CA THR A 64 12.02 12.57 14.84
C THR A 64 13.23 12.31 15.73
N ASP A 65 14.43 12.37 15.17
CA ASP A 65 15.66 12.23 15.96
C ASP A 65 16.09 13.55 16.62
N ASP A 66 17.15 13.50 17.44
CA ASP A 66 17.69 14.67 18.13
C ASP A 66 18.20 15.78 17.18
N ARG A 67 18.37 15.46 15.89
CA ARG A 67 18.77 16.41 14.83
C ARG A 67 17.56 16.94 14.05
N GLY A 68 16.34 16.62 14.51
CA GLY A 68 15.10 17.06 13.88
C GLY A 68 14.74 16.29 12.60
N ARG A 69 15.44 15.22 12.23
CA ARG A 69 15.16 14.44 11.02
C ARG A 69 13.99 13.51 11.25
N ARG A 70 12.97 13.59 10.40
CA ARG A 70 11.85 12.64 10.42
C ARG A 70 12.24 11.34 9.72
N TYR A 71 12.00 10.22 10.37
CA TYR A 71 12.29 8.90 9.84
C TYR A 71 11.16 7.92 10.14
N ARG A 72 11.02 6.88 9.32
CA ARG A 72 10.02 5.82 9.53
C ARG A 72 10.47 4.94 10.69
N ALA A 73 9.61 4.76 11.68
CA ALA A 73 9.92 3.95 12.85
C ALA A 73 9.98 2.46 12.52
N LYS A 74 9.13 1.98 11.59
CA LYS A 74 8.99 0.56 11.29
C LYS A 74 9.43 0.22 9.87
N HIS A 75 10.12 -0.91 9.73
CA HIS A 75 10.66 -1.39 8.46
C HIS A 75 10.23 -2.81 8.14
N ALA A 76 9.75 -3.00 6.91
CA ALA A 76 9.30 -4.29 6.40
C ALA A 76 10.40 -5.02 5.63
N VAL A 77 10.44 -6.33 5.82
CA VAL A 77 11.20 -7.27 5.00
C VAL A 77 10.21 -8.28 4.40
N ARG A 78 10.14 -8.32 3.08
CA ARG A 78 9.48 -9.41 2.36
C ARG A 78 10.34 -10.66 2.46
N SER A 79 9.73 -11.76 2.86
CA SER A 79 10.36 -13.07 2.94
C SER A 79 9.41 -14.14 2.43
N THR A 80 9.95 -15.24 1.92
CA THR A 80 9.17 -16.42 1.60
C THR A 80 9.31 -17.43 2.74
N LYS A 81 8.20 -17.93 3.27
CA LYS A 81 8.16 -19.00 4.26
C LYS A 81 7.10 -20.01 3.82
N ASP A 82 7.46 -21.29 3.73
CA ASP A 82 6.56 -22.37 3.31
C ASP A 82 5.84 -22.08 1.98
N GLY A 83 6.57 -21.54 1.00
CA GLY A 83 6.03 -21.16 -0.32
C GLY A 83 5.13 -19.91 -0.32
N LYS A 84 4.88 -19.28 0.83
CA LYS A 84 4.07 -18.08 0.97
C LYS A 84 4.93 -16.84 1.18
N GLN A 85 4.59 -15.76 0.48
CA GLN A 85 5.20 -14.46 0.74
C GLN A 85 4.60 -13.84 2.00
N ILE A 86 5.46 -13.42 2.92
CA ILE A 86 5.11 -12.73 4.15
C ILE A 86 5.91 -11.44 4.28
N SER A 87 5.36 -10.47 5.01
CA SER A 87 6.06 -9.24 5.37
C SER A 87 6.34 -9.23 6.86
N LEU A 88 7.62 -9.26 7.23
CA LEU A 88 8.06 -9.14 8.62
C LEU A 88 8.35 -7.68 8.92
N TRP A 89 7.75 -7.16 9.99
CA TRP A 89 7.92 -5.77 10.43
C TRP A 89 8.78 -5.73 11.69
N ALA A 90 9.66 -4.74 11.79
CA ALA A 90 10.43 -4.49 13.01
C ALA A 90 10.66 -2.99 13.19
N ASP A 91 10.89 -2.60 14.45
CA ASP A 91 11.24 -1.23 14.82
C ASP A 91 12.71 -0.94 14.50
N MET A 92 13.02 0.22 13.91
CA MET A 92 14.37 0.61 13.54
C MET A 92 15.34 0.56 14.71
N GLU A 93 14.91 0.93 15.92
CA GLU A 93 15.78 1.07 17.08
C GLU A 93 16.08 -0.28 17.75
N SER A 94 15.17 -1.25 17.66
CA SER A 94 15.28 -2.54 18.33
C SER A 94 15.48 -3.73 17.39
N ALA A 95 15.40 -3.53 16.07
CA ALA A 95 15.54 -4.60 15.09
C ALA A 95 16.98 -5.14 15.01
N PRO A 96 17.15 -6.44 14.71
CA PRO A 96 18.47 -6.98 14.36
C PRO A 96 19.05 -6.26 13.12
N HIS A 97 20.36 -5.98 13.13
CA HIS A 97 21.04 -5.29 12.03
C HIS A 97 20.76 -5.92 10.65
N ASN A 98 20.76 -7.25 10.58
CA ASN A 98 20.48 -7.98 9.34
C ASN A 98 19.05 -7.73 8.80
N HIS A 99 18.07 -7.51 9.68
CA HIS A 99 16.71 -7.13 9.27
C HIS A 99 16.72 -5.76 8.59
N MET A 100 17.35 -4.77 9.22
CA MET A 100 17.42 -3.40 8.68
C MET A 100 18.20 -3.34 7.37
N LYS A 101 19.35 -4.02 7.29
CA LYS A 101 20.12 -4.13 6.04
C LYS A 101 19.26 -4.71 4.91
N LYS A 102 18.52 -5.78 5.17
CA LYS A 102 17.63 -6.40 4.18
C LYS A 102 16.47 -5.47 3.81
N ALA A 103 15.87 -4.77 4.76
CA ALA A 103 14.80 -3.82 4.53
C ALA A 103 15.25 -2.67 3.60
N PHE A 104 16.42 -2.09 3.86
CA PHE A 104 16.97 -1.01 3.02
C PHE A 104 17.31 -1.49 1.61
N VAL A 105 17.93 -2.67 1.47
CA VAL A 105 18.21 -3.25 0.14
C VAL A 105 16.93 -3.52 -0.64
N GLN A 106 15.89 -4.07 0.00
CA GLN A 106 14.61 -4.30 -0.66
C GLN A 106 13.92 -3.00 -1.06
N ARG A 107 13.96 -1.97 -0.20
CA ARG A 107 13.40 -0.65 -0.53
C ARG A 107 14.14 -0.01 -1.69
N ARG A 108 15.47 -0.12 -1.75
CA ARG A 108 16.26 0.33 -2.91
C ARG A 108 15.85 -0.40 -4.19
N LYS A 109 15.70 -1.72 -4.14
CA LYS A 109 15.24 -2.51 -5.30
C LYS A 109 13.84 -2.10 -5.76
N GLN A 110 12.95 -1.77 -4.83
CA GLN A 110 11.62 -1.24 -5.17
C GLN A 110 11.74 0.08 -5.94
N ILE A 111 12.55 1.04 -5.45
CA ILE A 111 12.77 2.33 -6.12
C ILE A 111 13.28 2.11 -7.55
N VAL A 112 14.26 1.21 -7.73
CA VAL A 112 14.78 0.87 -9.08
C VAL A 112 13.69 0.29 -9.97
N GLY A 113 12.84 -0.60 -9.44
CA GLY A 113 11.71 -1.16 -10.19
C GLY A 113 10.71 -0.09 -10.61
N ASP A 114 10.39 0.83 -9.71
CA ASP A 114 9.47 1.96 -9.99
C ASP A 114 10.06 2.87 -11.09
N CYS A 115 11.37 3.17 -11.04
CA CYS A 115 12.06 3.96 -12.07
C CYS A 115 12.07 3.25 -13.43
N TYR A 116 12.37 1.95 -13.44
CA TYR A 116 12.39 1.15 -14.66
C TYR A 116 11.02 1.10 -15.35
N GLN A 117 9.94 0.91 -14.58
CA GLN A 117 8.59 0.93 -15.13
C GLN A 117 8.26 2.31 -15.71
N LEU A 118 8.55 3.39 -14.98
CA LEU A 118 8.28 4.75 -15.48
C LEU A 118 9.05 5.06 -16.77
N GLN A 119 10.32 4.67 -16.87
CA GLN A 119 11.10 4.82 -18.10
C GLN A 119 10.44 4.08 -19.26
N THR A 120 10.05 2.82 -19.04
CA THR A 120 9.39 1.99 -20.05
C THR A 120 8.10 2.64 -20.53
N ASP A 121 7.30 3.18 -19.61
CA ASP A 121 6.04 3.87 -19.94
C ASP A 121 6.29 5.15 -20.77
N VAL A 122 7.33 5.93 -20.43
CA VAL A 122 7.75 7.13 -21.15
C VAL A 122 8.27 6.80 -22.54
N ASP A 123 9.05 5.74 -22.68
CA ASP A 123 9.60 5.31 -23.98
C ASP A 123 8.47 4.93 -24.93
N VAL A 124 7.56 4.06 -24.48
CA VAL A 124 6.37 3.66 -25.27
C VAL A 124 5.51 4.88 -25.61
N TYR A 125 5.31 5.79 -24.67
CA TYR A 125 4.55 7.02 -24.92
C TYR A 125 5.20 7.89 -26.00
N ASN A 126 6.51 8.12 -25.92
CA ASN A 126 7.26 8.93 -26.87
C ASN A 126 7.27 8.30 -28.27
N GLU A 127 7.47 6.98 -28.36
CA GLU A 127 7.48 6.23 -29.62
C GLU A 127 6.12 6.29 -30.34
N THR A 128 5.01 6.24 -29.59
CA THR A 128 3.66 6.30 -30.16
C THR A 128 3.25 7.70 -30.64
N ARG A 129 4.02 8.74 -30.30
CA ARG A 129 3.66 10.16 -30.53
C ARG A 129 4.81 10.98 -31.12
N ALA A 130 5.38 10.50 -32.22
CA ALA A 130 6.51 11.12 -32.93
C ALA A 130 6.29 12.58 -33.41
N GLN A 131 5.08 13.13 -33.33
CA GLN A 131 4.77 14.52 -33.71
C GLN A 131 4.96 15.52 -32.55
N HIS A 132 5.23 15.05 -31.33
CA HIS A 132 5.42 15.90 -30.16
C HIS A 132 6.87 15.85 -29.66
N ASP A 133 7.28 16.90 -28.94
CA ASP A 133 8.56 16.91 -28.24
C ASP A 133 8.60 15.75 -27.22
N PRO A 134 9.66 14.92 -27.22
CA PRO A 134 9.75 13.78 -26.32
C PRO A 134 9.74 14.20 -24.85
N VAL A 135 8.98 13.47 -24.03
CA VAL A 135 9.04 13.61 -22.58
C VAL A 135 10.36 13.04 -22.08
N GLN A 136 11.12 13.84 -21.32
CA GLN A 136 12.35 13.42 -20.68
C GLN A 136 12.15 13.30 -19.16
N VAL A 137 12.62 12.20 -18.59
CA VAL A 137 12.59 11.94 -17.14
C VAL A 137 13.99 11.61 -16.65
N LEU A 138 14.48 12.35 -15.65
CA LEU A 138 15.76 12.10 -15.00
C LEU A 138 15.56 11.21 -13.77
N PHE A 139 16.38 10.17 -13.63
CA PHE A 139 16.36 9.24 -12.50
C PHE A 139 17.56 9.43 -11.54
N ASP A 140 18.31 10.52 -11.72
CA ASP A 140 19.27 11.01 -10.75
C ASP A 140 18.55 11.98 -9.80
N PHE A 141 18.26 11.51 -8.59
CA PHE A 141 17.52 12.26 -7.58
C PHE A 141 18.44 13.06 -6.64
N THR A 142 19.72 13.24 -6.98
CA THR A 142 20.69 13.90 -6.10
C THR A 142 20.24 15.31 -5.71
N ASP A 143 19.83 16.10 -6.70
CA ASP A 143 19.38 17.47 -6.49
C ASP A 143 18.00 17.52 -5.84
N ASP A 144 17.07 16.64 -6.22
CA ASP A 144 15.74 16.56 -5.60
C ASP A 144 15.83 16.30 -4.09
N VAL A 145 16.72 15.37 -3.68
CA VAL A 145 16.94 15.06 -2.27
C VAL A 145 17.58 16.24 -1.55
N ALA A 146 18.54 16.93 -2.17
CA ALA A 146 19.19 18.10 -1.60
C ALA A 146 18.21 19.27 -1.41
N GLU A 147 17.32 19.50 -2.38
CA GLU A 147 16.27 20.52 -2.31
C GLU A 147 15.30 20.25 -1.15
N ILE A 148 14.79 19.02 -1.03
CA ILE A 148 13.90 18.64 0.08
C ILE A 148 14.59 18.86 1.43
N GLN A 149 15.85 18.47 1.56
CA GLN A 149 16.61 18.69 2.79
C GLN A 149 16.79 20.17 3.10
N ALA A 150 17.06 21.00 2.09
CA ALA A 150 17.18 22.45 2.26
C ALA A 150 15.85 23.10 2.67
N LEU A 151 14.73 22.67 2.10
CA LEU A 151 13.39 23.12 2.48
C LEU A 151 13.07 22.76 3.92
N GLU A 152 13.32 21.51 4.34
CA GLU A 152 13.11 21.08 5.73
C GLU A 152 13.96 21.90 6.71
N LEU A 153 15.21 22.23 6.35
CA LEU A 153 16.07 23.07 7.18
C LEU A 153 15.54 24.51 7.30
N ARG A 154 15.02 25.06 6.20
CA ARG A 154 14.42 26.40 6.18
C ARG A 154 13.16 26.47 7.03
N GLU A 155 12.27 25.50 6.92
CA GLU A 155 11.04 25.43 7.73
C GLU A 155 11.34 25.32 9.23
N ARG A 156 12.46 24.67 9.60
CA ARG A 156 12.91 24.58 11.00
C ARG A 156 13.52 25.88 11.53
N ALA A 157 14.01 26.75 10.65
CA ALA A 157 14.65 28.00 11.01
C ALA A 157 13.69 29.20 11.09
N SER A 158 12.43 29.02 10.65
CA SER A 158 11.34 30.00 10.73
C SER A 158 10.49 29.82 11.98
#